data_AF-A0A258SQM6-F1
#
_entry.id   AF-A0A258SQM6-F1
#
_cell.length_a   1.000
_cell.length_b   1.000
_cell.length_c   1.000
_cell.angle_alpha   90.00
_cell.angle_beta   90.00
_cell.angle_gamma   90.00
#
_symmetry.space_group_name_H-M   'P 1'
#
loop_
_entity.id
_entity.type
_entity.pdbx_description
1 polymer ?
#
loop_
_entity_poly.entity_id
_entity_poly.type
_entity_poly.pdbx_seq_one_letter_code
_entity_poly.pdbx_strand_id
1 'polypeptide(L)' 'MPIKRIVNPKKLLNSKWTAVSPTNKEKHFMVTKLVLPELASDPITLVELEAVHSQRKQIIVWQALNDTNVWLQGWL' A
#
# COMPACT_ATOMS: atom_id res chain seq x y z
N MET A 1 -0.17 -18.47 -8.72
CA MET A 1 0.91 -18.31 -7.71
C MET A 1 0.26 -17.92 -6.40
N PRO A 2 0.67 -18.45 -5.24
CA PRO A 2 0.02 -18.13 -3.98
C PRO A 2 0.24 -16.65 -3.66
N ILE A 3 -0.86 -15.91 -3.50
CA ILE A 3 -0.84 -14.51 -3.08
C ILE A 3 -0.29 -14.49 -1.65
N LYS A 4 0.89 -13.89 -1.46
CA LYS A 4 1.51 -13.78 -0.14
C LYS A 4 0.73 -12.74 0.67
N ARG A 5 -0.17 -13.21 1.52
CA ARG A 5 -0.91 -12.36 2.47
C ARG A 5 0.07 -11.64 3.39
N ILE A 6 -0.02 -10.32 3.43
CA ILE A 6 0.74 -9.47 4.33
C ILE A 6 0.11 -9.54 5.71
N VAL A 7 0.95 -9.79 6.70
CA VAL A 7 0.57 -9.87 8.12
C VAL A 7 1.35 -8.89 9.00
N ASN A 8 2.42 -8.28 8.46
CA ASN A 8 3.25 -7.35 9.20
C ASN A 8 3.40 -6.04 8.39
N PRO A 9 2.82 -4.91 8.87
CA PRO A 9 2.87 -3.64 8.16
C PRO A 9 4.29 -3.09 8.02
N LYS A 10 5.24 -3.47 8.89
CA LYS A 10 6.64 -3.03 8.78
C LYS A 10 7.31 -3.48 7.48
N LYS A 11 6.82 -4.57 6.87
CA LYS A 11 7.31 -5.07 5.57
C LYS A 11 6.74 -4.30 4.37
N LEU A 12 5.80 -3.38 4.60
CA LEU A 12 5.20 -2.61 3.53
C LEU A 12 6.06 -1.44 3.10
N LEU A 13 6.94 -0.90 3.95
CA LEU A 13 7.77 0.23 3.55
C LEU A 13 8.59 -0.10 2.28
N ASN A 14 8.51 0.76 1.27
CA ASN A 14 9.11 0.60 -0.07
C ASN A 14 8.55 -0.58 -0.89
N SER A 15 7.45 -1.19 -0.47
CA SER A 15 6.76 -2.21 -1.27
C SER A 15 6.03 -1.57 -2.45
N LYS A 16 6.02 -2.30 -3.56
CA LYS A 16 5.53 -1.86 -4.87
C LYS A 16 4.18 -2.48 -5.16
N TRP A 17 3.27 -1.66 -5.70
CA TRP A 17 1.88 -2.03 -5.93
C TRP A 17 1.39 -1.52 -7.27
N THR A 18 0.51 -2.29 -7.88
CA THR A 18 -0.19 -1.97 -9.12
C THR A 18 -1.69 -1.95 -8.84
N ALA A 19 -2.35 -0.84 -9.14
CA ALA A 19 -3.80 -0.74 -9.07
C ALA A 19 -4.44 -1.59 -10.19
N VAL A 20 -5.41 -2.43 -9.84
CA VAL A 20 -6.15 -3.28 -10.80
C VAL A 20 -7.05 -2.44 -11.69
N SER A 21 -7.64 -1.37 -11.14
CA SER A 21 -8.43 -0.40 -11.88
C SER A 21 -7.83 1.00 -11.71
N PRO A 22 -6.81 1.36 -12.51
CA PRO A 22 -6.17 2.67 -12.45
C PRO A 22 -7.16 3.80 -12.65
N THR A 23 -7.09 4.81 -11.80
CA THR A 23 -7.80 6.09 -11.97
C THR A 23 -6.76 7.18 -12.19
N ASN A 24 -7.08 8.25 -12.93
CA ASN A 24 -6.15 9.36 -13.20
C ASN A 24 -4.79 8.95 -13.83
N LYS A 25 -4.75 7.82 -14.57
CA LYS A 25 -3.52 7.21 -15.12
C LYS A 25 -2.52 6.75 -14.04
N GLU A 26 -2.96 6.67 -12.77
CA GLU A 26 -2.17 6.17 -11.66
C GLU A 26 -2.27 4.64 -11.61
N LYS A 27 -1.32 3.95 -12.24
CA LYS A 27 -1.24 2.49 -12.23
C LYS A 27 -0.31 1.98 -11.13
N HIS A 28 0.86 2.59 -10.99
CA HIS A 28 1.89 2.14 -10.05
C HIS A 28 1.93 3.01 -8.80
N PHE A 29 2.03 2.35 -7.66
CA PHE A 29 2.10 2.96 -6.35
C PHE A 29 3.21 2.32 -5.52
N MET A 30 3.74 3.07 -4.57
CA MET A 30 4.71 2.60 -3.59
C MET A 30 4.29 3.04 -2.19
N VAL A 31 4.48 2.17 -1.20
CA VAL A 31 4.33 2.57 0.19
C VAL A 31 5.56 3.37 0.61
N THR A 32 5.38 4.65 0.93
CA THR A 32 6.47 5.57 1.28
C THR A 32 6.61 5.77 2.78
N LYS A 33 5.53 5.57 3.55
CA LYS A 33 5.54 5.72 5.02
C LYS A 33 4.60 4.76 5.71
N LEU A 34 4.95 4.42 6.94
CA LEU A 34 4.06 3.78 7.91
C LEU A 34 3.53 4.88 8.83
N VAL A 35 2.21 4.99 8.96
CA VAL A 35 1.60 5.98 9.85
C VAL A 35 1.64 5.39 11.26
N LEU A 36 2.41 6.03 12.14
CA LEU A 36 2.49 5.61 13.53
C LEU A 36 1.19 5.96 14.25
N PRO A 37 0.65 5.06 15.09
CA PRO A 37 -0.51 5.36 15.91
C PRO A 37 -0.16 6.39 16.99
N GLU A 38 -1.20 7.00 17.56
CA GLU A 38 -1.05 8.02 18.61
C GLU A 38 -0.40 7.44 19.88
N LEU A 39 -0.85 6.26 20.31
CA LEU A 39 -0.24 5.51 21.40
C LEU A 39 0.83 4.55 20.84
N ALA A 40 2.04 4.60 21.39
CA ALA A 40 3.14 3.73 20.95
C ALA A 40 2.87 2.23 21.15
N SER A 41 1.93 1.87 22.03
CA SER A 41 1.47 0.49 22.25
C SER A 41 0.59 -0.04 21.13
N ASP A 42 -0.03 0.84 20.36
CA ASP A 42 -1.04 0.46 19.39
C ASP A 42 -0.40 -0.08 18.10
N PRO A 43 -1.12 -0.92 17.34
CA PRO A 43 -0.62 -1.43 16.08
C PRO A 43 -0.69 -0.36 14.99
N ILE A 44 0.27 -0.42 14.05
CA ILE A 44 0.21 0.34 12.80
C ILE A 44 -0.96 -0.19 11.97
N THR A 45 -1.92 0.67 11.67
CA THR A 45 -3.11 0.36 10.86
C THR A 45 -3.09 1.08 9.50
N LEU A 46 -2.37 2.19 9.40
CA LEU A 46 -2.39 3.08 8.25
C LEU A 46 -1.00 3.15 7.57
N VAL A 47 -1.01 3.32 6.25
CA VAL A 47 0.20 3.52 5.43
C VAL A 47 -0.02 4.62 4.41
N GLU A 48 1.04 5.35 4.07
CA GLU A 48 1.06 6.30 2.95
C GLU A 48 1.43 5.57 1.66
N LEU A 49 0.53 5.58 0.69
CA LEU A 49 0.77 5.16 -0.68
C LEU A 49 1.02 6.39 -1.55
N GLU A 50 2.08 6.35 -2.33
CA GLU A 50 2.41 7.39 -3.32
C GLU A 50 2.29 6.82 -4.74
N ALA A 51 1.52 7.50 -5.59
CA ALA A 51 1.44 7.20 -7.01
C ALA A 51 2.76 7.60 -7.70
N VAL A 52 3.39 6.67 -8.41
CA VAL A 52 4.67 6.92 -9.08
C VAL A 52 4.55 8.00 -10.16
N HIS A 53 3.43 8.00 -10.90
CA HIS A 53 3.22 8.92 -12.03
C HIS A 53 2.92 10.36 -11.59
N SER A 54 2.03 10.54 -10.61
CA SER A 54 1.54 11.87 -10.20
C SER A 54 2.17 12.39 -8.91
N GLN A 55 2.93 11.55 -8.19
CA GLN A 55 3.40 11.80 -6.82
C GLN A 55 2.25 12.06 -5.82
N ARG A 56 1.01 11.74 -6.20
CA ARG A 56 -0.15 11.88 -5.32
C ARG A 56 -0.01 10.90 -4.16
N LYS A 57 -0.17 11.43 -2.94
CA LYS A 57 -0.14 10.65 -1.71
C LYS A 57 -1.55 10.36 -1.22
N GLN A 58 -1.75 9.16 -0.71
CA GLN A 58 -3.00 8.75 -0.06
C GLN A 58 -2.69 7.89 1.16
N ILE A 59 -3.49 8.05 2.20
CA ILE A 59 -3.41 7.22 3.38
C ILE A 59 -4.49 6.16 3.28
N ILE A 60 -4.11 4.90 3.42
CA ILE A 60 -5.04 3.76 3.40
C ILE A 60 -4.81 2.86 4.60
N VAL A 61 -5.84 2.09 4.95
CA VAL A 61 -5.71 0.94 5.83
C VAL A 61 -4.86 -0.10 5.12
N TRP A 62 -3.75 -0.51 5.73
CA TRP A 62 -2.75 -1.31 5.02
C TRP A 62 -3.26 -2.69 4.59
N GLN A 63 -4.24 -3.23 5.31
CA GLN A 63 -4.89 -4.50 4.99
C GLN A 63 -5.59 -4.47 3.63
N ALA A 64 -5.94 -3.28 3.10
CA ALA A 64 -6.50 -3.14 1.75
C ALA A 64 -5.54 -3.65 0.67
N LEU A 65 -4.22 -3.60 0.90
CA LEU A 65 -3.21 -4.13 -0.03
C LEU A 65 -3.27 -5.67 -0.19
N ASN A 66 -4.00 -6.37 0.69
CA ASN A 66 -4.26 -7.80 0.54
C ASN A 66 -5.43 -8.10 -0.41
N ASP A 67 -6.25 -7.11 -0.79
CA ASP A 67 -7.35 -7.32 -1.73
C ASP A 67 -6.81 -7.30 -3.16
N THR A 68 -6.71 -8.49 -3.76
CA THR A 68 -6.19 -8.66 -5.11
C THR A 68 -7.12 -8.20 -6.22
N ASN A 69 -8.36 -7.84 -5.90
CA ASN A 69 -9.25 -7.19 -6.86
C ASN A 69 -8.95 -5.69 -6.97
N VAL A 70 -8.21 -5.13 -6.02
CA VAL A 70 -7.85 -3.71 -5.98
C VAL A 70 -6.35 -3.51 -6.23
N TRP A 71 -5.51 -4.35 -5.62
CA TRP A 71 -4.06 -4.20 -5.59
C TRP A 71 -3.34 -5.48 -5.98
N LEU A 72 -2.36 -5.35 -6.87
CA LEU A 72 -1.42 -6.42 -7.18
C LEU A 72 -0.03 -6.03 -6.71
N GLN A 73 0.69 -6.98 -6.10
CA GLN A 73 2.05 -6.73 -5.63
C GLN A 73 3.04 -6.73 -6.81
N GLY A 74 3.93 -5.75 -6.84
CA GLY A 74 4.94 -5.55 -7.88
C GLY A 74 4.54 -4.49 -8.90
N TRP A 75 5.37 -4.33 -9.94
CA TRP A 75 5.10 -3.49 -11.11
C TRP A 75 4.61 -4.38 -12.23
N LEU A 76 3.30 -4.50 -12.34
CA LEU A 76 2.62 -5.20 -13.43
C LEU A 76 2.10 -4.20 -14.47
#